data_AF-A0A258BDS9-F1
#
_entry.id   AF-A0A258BDS9-F1
#
_cell.length_a   1.000
_cell.length_b   1.000
_cell.length_c   1.000
_cell.angle_alpha   90.00
_cell.angle_beta   90.00
_cell.angle_gamma   90.00
#
_symmetry.space_group_name_H-M   'P 1'
#
loop_
_entity.id
_entity.type
_entity.pdbx_description
1 polymer ?
#
loop_
_entity_poly.entity_id
_entity_poly.type
_entity_poly.pdbx_seq_one_letter_code
_entity_poly.pdbx_strand_id
1 'polypeptide(L)' 'MAKVWITRTANRAHKTAAAVKALGFETVIDPVLKVERLPAPSIPEGHDAIAFTSRSAVEIFA' A
#
# COMPACT_ATOMS: atom_id res chain seq x y z
N MET A 1 -6.61 21.21 -16.95
CA MET A 1 -6.13 20.53 -15.73
C MET A 1 -5.51 19.20 -16.13
N ALA A 2 -4.42 18.78 -15.48
CA ALA A 2 -3.76 17.52 -15.81
C ALA A 2 -4.48 16.32 -15.19
N LYS A 3 -4.44 15.19 -15.89
CA LYS A 3 -5.00 13.92 -15.44
C LYS A 3 -3.90 13.07 -14.81
N VAL A 4 -4.14 12.57 -13.60
CA VAL A 4 -3.15 11.81 -12.83
C VAL A 4 -3.56 10.34 -12.76
N TRP A 5 -2.67 9.47 -13.21
CA TRP A 5 -2.85 8.03 -13.09
C TRP A 5 -2.30 7.53 -11.74
N ILE A 6 -3.16 6.85 -10.97
CA ILE A 6 -2.81 6.24 -9.71
C ILE A 6 -2.55 4.74 -9.94
N THR A 7 -1.27 4.37 -9.98
CA THR A 7 -0.77 3.02 -10.30
C THR A 7 -0.60 2.10 -9.08
N ARG A 8 -0.83 2.62 -7.86
CA ARG A 8 -0.63 1.88 -6.61
C ARG A 8 -1.59 0.69 -6.50
N THR A 9 -1.31 -0.20 -5.54
CA THR A 9 -2.20 -1.33 -5.20
C THR A 9 -3.64 -0.85 -4.95
N ALA A 10 -4.63 -1.63 -5.39
CA ALA A 10 -6.05 -1.24 -5.39
C ALA A 10 -6.51 -0.66 -4.03
N ASN A 11 -6.16 -1.36 -2.95
CA ASN A 11 -6.51 -1.01 -1.56
C ASN A 11 -6.05 0.41 -1.19
N ARG A 12 -4.95 0.88 -1.77
CA ARG A 12 -4.32 2.18 -1.46
C ARG A 12 -4.57 3.23 -2.55
N ALA A 13 -4.92 2.80 -3.75
CA ALA A 13 -5.16 3.68 -4.88
C ALA A 13 -6.33 4.63 -4.58
N HIS A 14 -7.42 4.14 -3.98
CA HIS A 14 -8.60 4.97 -3.66
C HIS A 14 -8.28 6.14 -2.72
N LYS A 15 -7.55 5.91 -1.62
CA LYS A 15 -7.17 6.98 -0.69
C LYS A 15 -6.25 8.00 -1.35
N THR A 16 -5.32 7.53 -2.18
CA THR A 16 -4.41 8.42 -2.92
C THR A 16 -5.19 9.24 -3.95
N ALA A 17 -6.11 8.63 -4.70
CA ALA A 17 -6.94 9.31 -5.67
C ALA A 17 -7.83 10.38 -5.01
N ALA A 18 -8.43 10.09 -3.85
CA ALA A 18 -9.22 11.07 -3.11
C ALA A 18 -8.38 12.29 -2.69
N ALA A 19 -7.17 12.08 -2.17
CA ALA A 19 -6.26 13.17 -1.81
C ALA A 19 -5.83 13.98 -3.05
N VAL A 20 -5.53 13.31 -4.17
CA VAL A 20 -5.14 13.98 -5.42
C VAL A 20 -6.31 14.76 -6.03
N LYS A 21 -7.54 14.25 -5.96
CA LYS A 21 -8.76 14.98 -6.34
C LYS A 21 -8.97 16.23 -5.48
N ALA A 22 -8.73 16.14 -4.17
CA ALA A 22 -8.82 17.30 -3.27
C ALA A 22 -7.82 18.42 -3.60
N LEU A 23 -6.72 18.09 -4.29
CA LEU A 23 -5.76 19.06 -4.83
C LEU A 23 -6.19 19.64 -6.20
N GLY A 24 -7.35 19.26 -6.72
CA GLY A 24 -7.91 19.78 -7.97
C GLY A 24 -7.55 19.00 -9.24
N PHE A 25 -6.99 17.80 -9.12
CA PHE A 25 -6.67 16.97 -10.30
C PHE A 25 -7.79 15.99 -10.65
N GLU A 26 -7.92 15.68 -11.94
CA GLU A 26 -8.67 14.49 -12.37
C GLU A 26 -7.80 13.26 -12.11
N THR A 27 -8.40 12.17 -11.61
CA THR A 27 -7.65 10.93 -11.30
C THR A 27 -8.23 9.72 -12.01
N VAL A 28 -7.35 8.86 -12.55
CA VAL A 28 -7.69 7.49 -12.97
C VAL A 28 -7.05 6.51 -12.02
N ILE A 29 -7.83 5.55 -11.52
CA ILE A 29 -7.31 4.42 -10.78
C ILE A 29 -7.22 3.25 -11.74
N ASP A 30 -6.00 2.82 -12.01
CA ASP A 30 -5.73 1.60 -12.77
C ASP A 30 -4.47 0.95 -12.18
N PRO A 31 -4.63 0.09 -11.15
CA PRO A 31 -3.52 -0.50 -10.40
C PRO A 31 -2.64 -1.40 -11.27
N VAL A 32 -1.33 -1.24 -11.18
CA VAL A 32 -0.36 -2.11 -11.86
C VAL A 32 0.38 -3.05 -10.90
N LEU A 33 -0.01 -3.04 -9.63
CA LEU A 33 0.57 -3.85 -8.56
C LEU A 33 -0.52 -4.52 -7.71
N LYS A 34 -0.23 -5.73 -7.24
CA LYS A 34 -1.04 -6.47 -6.29
C LYS A 34 -0.18 -6.89 -5.09
N VAL A 35 -0.77 -6.91 -3.90
CA VAL A 35 -0.15 -7.52 -2.72
C VAL A 35 -0.62 -8.97 -2.66
N GLU A 36 0.34 -9.90 -2.60
CA GLU A 36 0.05 -11.32 -2.41
C GLU A 36 0.68 -11.79 -1.11
N ARG A 37 -0.08 -12.60 -0.37
CA ARG A 37 0.45 -13.21 0.85
C ARG A 37 1.30 -14.40 0.44
N LEU A 38 2.57 -14.36 0.82
CA LEU A 38 3.44 -15.53 0.71
C LEU A 38 3.23 -16.45 1.91
N PRO A 39 3.38 -17.78 1.76
CA PRO A 39 3.52 -18.66 2.89
C PRO A 39 4.77 -18.24 3.67
N ALA A 40 4.57 -17.58 4.80
CA ALA A 40 5.66 -17.11 5.64
C ALA A 40 5.68 -17.92 6.93
N PRO A 41 6.86 -18.38 7.40
CA PRO A 41 6.98 -18.81 8.78
C PRO A 41 6.63 -17.66 9.73
N SER A 42 6.22 -17.99 10.96
CA SER A 42 6.10 -17.02 12.03
C SER A 42 7.42 -16.26 12.22
N ILE A 43 7.36 -15.04 12.77
CA ILE A 43 8.58 -14.31 13.09
C ILE A 43 9.39 -15.16 14.08
N PRO A 44 10.67 -15.49 13.79
CA PRO A 44 11.49 -16.29 14.70
C PRO A 44 11.66 -15.59 16.06
N GLU A 45 11.72 -16.39 17.12
CA GLU A 45 11.99 -15.89 18.47
C GLU A 45 13.47 -15.53 18.66
N GLY A 46 13.79 -14.79 19.73
CA GLY A 46 15.17 -14.44 20.10
C GLY A 46 15.71 -13.14 19.49
N HIS A 47 14.85 -12.32 18.91
CA HIS A 47 15.21 -10.97 18.46
C HIS A 47 14.90 -9.92 19.54
N ASP A 48 15.86 -9.04 19.84
CA ASP A 48 15.66 -7.92 20.78
C ASP A 48 14.73 -6.84 20.22
N ALA A 49 14.63 -6.73 18.89
CA ALA A 49 13.77 -5.80 18.18
C ALA A 49 13.43 -6.29 16.78
N ILE A 50 12.27 -5.88 16.27
CA ILE A 50 11.78 -6.15 14.91
C ILE A 50 11.38 -4.84 14.25
N ALA A 51 11.75 -4.66 12.98
CA ALA A 51 11.37 -3.48 12.20
C ALA A 51 10.43 -3.85 11.04
N PHE A 52 9.20 -3.32 11.06
CA PHE A 52 8.27 -3.42 9.94
C PHE A 52 8.45 -2.23 8.99
N THR A 53 8.97 -2.47 7.78
CA THR A 53 9.29 -1.42 6.80
C THR A 53 8.12 -1.04 5.90
N SER A 54 6.98 -1.71 6.05
CA SER A 54 5.79 -1.41 5.28
C SER A 54 4.53 -1.63 6.11
N ARG A 55 3.48 -0.89 5.76
CA ARG A 55 2.16 -1.10 6.36
C ARG A 55 1.60 -2.50 6.08
N SER A 56 1.96 -3.13 4.95
CA SER A 56 1.51 -4.50 4.68
C SER A 56 2.14 -5.51 5.66
N ALA A 57 3.36 -5.25 6.15
CA ALA A 57 3.98 -6.08 7.16
C ALA A 57 3.30 -5.90 8.52
N VAL A 58 2.99 -4.65 8.90
CA VAL A 58 2.19 -4.36 10.11
C VAL A 58 0.85 -5.10 10.07
N GLU A 59 0.08 -4.94 8.99
CA GLU A 59 -1.24 -5.58 8.81
C GLU A 59 -1.23 -7.12 8.96
N ILE A 60 -0.07 -7.78 8.77
CA ILE A 60 0.08 -9.24 8.89
C ILE A 60 0.58 -9.65 10.28
N PHE A 61 1.40 -8.83 10.93
CA PHE A 61 2.21 -9.26 12.08
C PHE A 61 2.00 -8.45 13.37
N ALA A 62 1.29 -7.31 13.36
CA ALA A 62 1.09 -6.43 14.51
C ALA A 62 -0.34 -5.85 14.55
#